data_AF-A0A2K8S0C5-F1
#
_entry.id   AF-A0A2K8S0C5-F1
#
_cell.length_a   1.000
_cell.length_b   1.000
_cell.length_c   1.000
_cell.angle_alpha   90.00
_cell.angle_beta   90.00
_cell.angle_gamma   90.00
#
_symmetry.space_group_name_H-M   'P 1'
#
loop_
_entity.id
_entity.type
_entity.pdbx_description
1 polymer ?
#
loop_
_entity_poly.entity_id
_entity_poly.type
_entity_poly.pdbx_seq_one_letter_code
_entity_poly.pdbx_strand_id
1 'polypeptide(L)'
;MTTLSKFIVTFEIPHIHSIKIGVEASNVGTALQLAESAFNSGSLWETRSSHKLLHDDFHDDGEAMERYVEQLDGAPFPLPDATVHELELQTRARSLLDFCRIVCDAAPSLEEQIVDLDRLFEVRLSARSIQHIRDLLPHLTAV
;
A
#
# COMPACT_ATOMS: atom_id res chain seq x y z
N MET A 1 -9.61 -1.73 -44.82
CA MET A 1 -9.67 -1.85 -43.35
C MET A 1 -8.24 -1.87 -42.85
N THR A 2 -7.82 -0.89 -42.06
CA THR A 2 -6.50 -0.88 -41.43
C THR A 2 -6.51 -1.84 -40.25
N THR A 3 -5.75 -2.92 -40.34
CA THR A 3 -5.48 -3.83 -39.22
C THR A 3 -4.61 -3.11 -38.19
N LEU A 4 -5.08 -3.02 -36.94
CA LEU A 4 -4.31 -2.46 -35.83
C LEU A 4 -3.22 -3.45 -35.42
N SER A 5 -1.98 -2.99 -35.36
CA SER A 5 -0.87 -3.72 -34.74
C SER A 5 -0.90 -3.55 -33.22
N LYS A 6 -0.41 -4.57 -32.50
CA LYS A 6 -0.23 -4.52 -31.04
C LYS A 6 1.23 -4.23 -30.73
N PHE A 7 1.49 -3.48 -29.66
CA PHE A 7 2.83 -3.12 -29.23
C PHE A 7 2.93 -3.22 -27.70
N ILE A 8 4.11 -3.59 -27.19
CA ILE A 8 4.50 -3.42 -25.79
C ILE A 8 5.39 -2.18 -25.74
N VAL A 9 5.10 -1.29 -24.78
CA VAL A 9 5.91 -0.09 -24.53
C VAL A 9 6.47 -0.18 -23.12
N THR A 10 7.79 -0.20 -23.00
CA THR A 10 8.50 -0.24 -21.73
C THR A 10 9.06 1.14 -21.43
N PHE A 11 8.88 1.59 -20.19
CA PHE A 11 9.50 2.79 -19.65
C PHE A 11 10.48 2.39 -18.56
N GLU A 12 11.72 2.88 -18.65
CA GLU A 12 12.68 2.79 -17.55
C GLU A 12 12.80 4.15 -16.89
N ILE A 13 12.55 4.19 -15.59
CA ILE A 13 12.52 5.39 -14.76
C ILE A 13 13.59 5.27 -13.66
N PRO A 14 14.34 6.35 -13.35
CA PRO A 14 15.17 6.40 -12.15
C PRO A 14 14.29 6.22 -10.92
N HIS A 15 14.69 5.28 -10.06
CA HIS A 15 13.96 4.94 -8.85
C HIS A 15 14.79 5.31 -7.63
N ILE A 16 14.30 6.26 -6.82
CA ILE A 16 14.96 6.68 -5.58
C ILE A 16 14.22 6.07 -4.40
N HIS A 17 14.94 5.29 -3.60
CA HIS A 17 14.45 4.74 -2.35
C HIS A 17 14.88 5.63 -1.18
N SER A 18 13.92 6.29 -0.51
CA SER A 18 14.19 7.24 0.57
C SER A 18 13.72 6.70 1.91
N ILE A 19 14.66 6.47 2.81
CA ILE A 19 14.40 5.91 4.14
C ILE A 19 14.67 6.99 5.19
N LYS A 20 13.67 7.29 6.02
CA LYS A 20 13.82 8.17 7.19
C LYS A 20 13.57 7.39 8.47
N ILE A 21 14.48 7.56 9.42
CA ILE A 21 14.49 6.82 10.67
C ILE A 21 14.60 7.76 11.85
N GLY A 22 13.81 7.47 12.88
CA GLY A 22 13.85 8.15 14.17
C GLY A 22 14.94 7.52 15.02
N VAL A 23 15.94 8.32 15.39
CA VAL A 23 17.06 7.88 16.22
C VAL A 23 17.20 8.83 17.40
N GLU A 24 17.12 8.30 18.61
CA GLU A 24 17.50 9.01 19.84
C GLU A 24 19.00 8.80 20.07
N ALA A 25 19.77 9.90 20.06
CA ALA A 25 21.22 9.85 20.27
C ALA A 25 21.72 11.15 20.91
N SER A 26 22.90 11.08 21.53
CA SER A 26 23.52 12.22 22.21
C SER A 26 24.09 13.27 21.25
N ASN A 27 24.34 12.92 19.98
CA ASN A 27 24.87 13.80 18.95
C ASN A 27 24.65 13.23 17.53
N VAL A 28 24.91 14.05 16.51
CA VAL A 28 24.70 13.72 15.08
C VAL A 28 25.55 12.54 14.62
N GLY A 29 26.81 12.45 15.03
CA GLY A 29 27.70 11.35 14.62
C GLY A 29 27.22 10.01 15.17
N THR A 30 26.80 9.98 16.43
CA THR A 30 26.21 8.78 17.05
C THR A 30 24.86 8.43 16.41
N ALA A 31 24.03 9.42 16.07
CA ALA A 31 22.78 9.18 15.35
C ALA A 31 23.02 8.49 14.00
N LEU A 32 24.01 8.97 13.23
CA LEU A 32 24.38 8.41 11.93
C LEU A 32 24.90 6.97 12.04
N GLN A 33 25.76 6.69 13.02
CA GLN A 33 26.30 5.33 13.23
C GLN A 33 25.22 4.33 13.62
N LEU A 34 24.29 4.73 14.50
CA LEU A 34 23.17 3.87 14.88
C LEU A 34 22.24 3.60 13.69
N ALA A 35 21.93 4.64 12.92
CA ALA A 35 21.18 4.57 11.68
C ALA A 35 21.78 3.58 10.67
N GLU A 36 23.07 3.76 10.37
CA GLU A 36 23.79 2.94 9.39
C GLU A 36 23.93 1.48 9.85
N SER A 37 24.22 1.27 11.14
CA SER A 37 24.28 -0.08 11.70
C SER A 37 22.93 -0.79 11.62
N ALA A 38 21.82 -0.07 11.86
CA ALA A 38 20.49 -0.65 11.81
C ALA A 38 20.05 -0.96 10.36
N PHE A 39 20.40 -0.09 9.42
CA PHE A 39 20.17 -0.30 7.98
C PHE A 39 20.92 -1.54 7.49
N ASN A 40 22.23 -1.60 7.75
CA ASN A 40 23.08 -2.70 7.28
C ASN A 40 22.72 -4.06 7.90
N SER A 41 22.12 -4.07 9.10
CA SER A 41 21.69 -5.30 9.77
C SER A 41 20.29 -5.75 9.39
N GLY A 42 19.50 -4.93 8.67
CA GLY A 42 18.10 -5.21 8.38
C GLY A 42 17.14 -4.97 9.56
N SER A 43 17.65 -4.55 10.71
CA SER A 43 16.86 -4.37 11.93
C SER A 43 15.90 -3.18 11.89
N LEU A 44 15.98 -2.30 10.88
CA LEU A 44 15.05 -1.17 10.70
C LEU A 44 13.61 -1.61 10.43
N TRP A 45 13.42 -2.76 9.78
CA TRP A 45 12.11 -3.27 9.38
C TRP A 45 11.51 -4.25 10.38
N GLU A 46 12.18 -4.49 11.52
CA GLU A 46 11.66 -5.35 12.58
C GLU A 46 10.66 -4.61 13.47
N THR A 47 9.54 -5.25 13.80
CA THR A 47 8.44 -4.68 14.62
C THR A 47 8.88 -4.28 16.04
N ARG A 48 10.04 -4.74 16.50
CA ARG A 48 10.62 -4.45 17.84
C ARG A 48 11.91 -3.63 17.78
N SER A 49 12.19 -2.97 16.66
CA SER A 49 13.36 -2.11 16.56
C SER A 49 13.29 -0.96 17.57
N SER A 50 14.41 -0.68 18.26
CA SER A 50 14.56 0.54 19.08
C SER A 50 14.60 1.81 18.21
N HIS A 51 14.80 1.64 16.90
CA HIS A 51 14.73 2.70 15.92
C HIS A 51 13.36 2.67 15.26
N LYS A 52 12.69 3.81 15.19
CA LYS A 52 11.39 3.90 14.54
C LYS A 52 11.61 4.16 13.05
N LEU A 53 11.26 3.22 12.18
CA LEU A 53 11.10 3.52 10.76
C LEU A 53 9.97 4.56 10.64
N LEU A 54 10.31 5.76 10.14
CA LEU A 54 9.37 6.87 10.06
C LEU A 54 8.79 7.00 8.65
N HIS A 55 9.59 6.63 7.67
CA HIS A 55 9.25 6.76 6.27
C HIS A 55 10.06 5.74 5.49
N ASP A 56 9.37 4.93 4.71
CA ASP A 56 9.92 4.03 3.71
C ASP A 56 9.11 4.31 2.46
N ASP A 57 9.63 5.18 1.60
CA ASP A 57 8.90 5.68 0.46
C ASP A 57 9.75 5.60 -0.80
N PHE A 58 9.04 5.37 -1.89
CA PHE A 58 9.59 5.19 -3.21
C PHE A 58 9.16 6.39 -4.05
N HIS A 59 10.13 7.12 -4.58
CA HIS A 59 9.84 8.23 -5.47
C HIS A 59 10.42 7.96 -6.86
N ASP A 60 9.55 8.05 -7.85
CA ASP A 60 9.96 8.12 -9.24
C ASP A 60 10.23 9.60 -9.55
N ASP A 61 11.41 9.91 -10.10
CA ASP A 61 11.81 11.29 -10.44
C ASP A 61 11.03 11.88 -11.65
N GLY A 62 9.87 11.29 -11.99
CA GLY A 62 8.92 11.77 -12.99
C GLY A 62 9.35 11.66 -14.46
N GLU A 63 10.65 11.50 -14.75
CA GLU A 63 11.17 11.41 -16.12
C GLU A 63 11.66 10.00 -16.47
N ALA A 64 10.99 9.36 -17.44
CA ALA A 64 11.48 8.13 -18.06
C ALA A 64 12.74 8.43 -18.88
N MET A 65 13.86 7.82 -18.49
CA MET A 65 15.15 7.97 -19.18
C MET A 65 15.14 7.22 -20.50
N GLU A 66 14.56 6.02 -20.54
CA GLU A 66 14.59 5.14 -21.71
C GLU A 66 13.21 4.58 -22.04
N ARG A 67 12.97 4.39 -23.34
CA ARG A 67 11.70 3.90 -23.89
C ARG A 67 11.99 2.83 -24.93
N TYR A 68 11.34 1.69 -24.77
CA TYR A 68 11.46 0.56 -25.68
C TYR A 68 10.10 0.21 -26.25
N VAL A 69 10.06 -0.12 -27.54
CA VAL A 69 8.83 -0.53 -28.22
C VAL A 69 9.07 -1.85 -28.91
N GLU A 70 8.25 -2.85 -28.59
CA GLU A 70 8.22 -4.15 -29.24
C GLU A 70 6.89 -4.33 -29.95
N GLN A 71 6.91 -4.72 -31.22
CA GLN A 71 5.69 -5.06 -31.97
C GLN A 71 5.34 -6.53 -31.73
N LEU A 72 4.09 -6.78 -31.36
CA LEU A 72 3.54 -8.12 -31.27
C LEU A 72 2.94 -8.49 -32.63
N ASP A 73 3.65 -9.30 -33.42
CA ASP A 73 3.29 -9.74 -34.77
C ASP A 73 2.04 -10.65 -34.79
N GLY A 74 0.89 -10.09 -34.43
CA GLY A 74 -0.39 -10.81 -34.30
C GLY A 74 -0.52 -11.62 -33.00
N ALA A 75 0.53 -11.71 -32.18
CA ALA A 75 0.50 -12.40 -30.89
C ALA A 75 -0.47 -11.73 -29.88
N PRO A 76 -1.04 -12.49 -28.92
CA PRO A 76 -1.74 -11.89 -27.78
C PRO A 76 -0.76 -11.17 -26.84
N PHE A 77 -1.29 -10.28 -25.98
CA PHE A 77 -0.49 -9.71 -24.90
C PHE A 77 -0.10 -10.81 -23.89
N PRO A 78 1.07 -10.70 -23.25
CA PRO A 78 1.39 -11.56 -22.12
C PRO A 78 0.38 -11.36 -20.99
N LEU A 79 0.30 -12.34 -20.08
CA LEU A 79 -0.46 -12.14 -18.84
C LEU A 79 0.19 -11.02 -18.01
N PRO A 80 -0.60 -10.23 -17.27
CA PRO A 80 -0.06 -9.28 -16.31
C PRO A 80 0.88 -9.96 -15.30
N ASP A 81 1.93 -9.25 -14.91
CA ASP A 81 2.85 -9.72 -13.89
C ASP A 81 2.18 -9.82 -12.51
N ALA A 82 2.74 -10.65 -11.62
CA ALA A 82 2.22 -10.82 -10.26
C ALA A 82 2.16 -9.50 -9.47
N THR A 83 3.07 -8.56 -9.75
CA THR A 83 3.09 -7.22 -9.15
C THR A 83 1.83 -6.41 -9.47
N VAL A 84 1.23 -6.59 -10.65
CA VAL A 84 -0.04 -5.94 -11.02
C VAL A 84 -1.19 -6.47 -10.15
N HIS A 85 -1.21 -7.78 -9.93
CA HIS A 85 -2.20 -8.41 -9.05
C HIS A 85 -2.02 -7.99 -7.59
N GLU A 86 -0.78 -7.84 -7.13
CA GLU A 86 -0.49 -7.36 -5.78
C GLU A 86 -0.95 -5.91 -5.59
N LEU A 87 -0.67 -5.02 -6.56
CA LEU A 87 -1.13 -3.63 -6.54
C LEU A 87 -2.67 -3.54 -6.50
N GLU A 88 -3.36 -4.35 -7.30
CA GLU A 88 -4.82 -4.43 -7.26
C GLU A 88 -5.32 -4.91 -5.89
N LEU A 89 -4.68 -5.93 -5.32
CA LEU A 89 -5.05 -6.47 -4.02
C LEU A 89 -4.85 -5.42 -2.92
N GLN A 90 -3.71 -4.72 -2.91
CA GLN A 90 -3.44 -3.64 -1.96
C GLN A 90 -4.46 -2.51 -2.09
N THR A 91 -4.82 -2.13 -3.32
CA THR A 91 -5.85 -1.11 -3.56
C THR A 91 -7.21 -1.54 -3.01
N ARG A 92 -7.63 -2.78 -3.29
CA ARG A 92 -8.89 -3.34 -2.78
C ARG A 92 -8.89 -3.46 -1.25
N ALA A 93 -7.75 -3.83 -0.65
CA ALA A 93 -7.59 -3.91 0.80
C ALA A 93 -7.74 -2.53 1.45
N ARG A 94 -7.17 -1.47 0.85
CA ARG A 94 -7.34 -0.08 1.31
C ARG A 94 -8.80 0.37 1.21
N SER A 95 -9.46 0.12 0.08
CA SER A 95 -10.89 0.44 -0.06
C SER A 95 -11.77 -0.30 0.95
N LEU A 96 -11.45 -1.58 1.23
CA LEU A 96 -12.15 -2.34 2.27
C LEU A 96 -11.91 -1.75 3.66
N LEU A 97 -10.67 -1.35 3.97
CA LEU A 97 -10.34 -0.69 5.22
C LEU A 97 -11.12 0.61 5.41
N ASP A 98 -11.21 1.44 4.38
CA ASP A 98 -11.97 2.70 4.43
C ASP A 98 -13.47 2.44 4.60
N PHE A 99 -14.02 1.45 3.91
CA PHE A 99 -15.41 1.03 4.11
C PHE A 99 -15.66 0.54 5.55
N CYS A 100 -14.76 -0.30 6.08
CA CYS A 100 -14.85 -0.78 7.46
C CYS A 100 -14.83 0.36 8.49
N ARG A 101 -14.08 1.43 8.23
CA ARG A 101 -14.08 2.65 9.06
C ARG A 101 -15.42 3.37 9.00
N ILE A 102 -15.94 3.64 7.81
CA ILE A 102 -17.26 4.26 7.62
C ILE A 102 -18.33 3.46 8.37
N VAL A 103 -18.29 2.13 8.25
CA VAL A 103 -19.21 1.24 8.97
C VAL A 103 -19.05 1.35 10.49
N CYS A 104 -17.81 1.35 11.00
CA CYS A 104 -17.56 1.47 12.43
C CYS A 104 -18.00 2.82 13.02
N ASP A 105 -17.83 3.90 12.26
CA ASP A 105 -18.25 5.23 12.64
C ASP A 105 -19.78 5.36 12.61
N ALA A 106 -20.43 4.78 11.60
CA ALA A 106 -21.89 4.78 11.45
C ALA A 106 -22.62 3.87 12.46
N ALA A 107 -21.97 2.79 12.93
CA ALA A 107 -22.49 1.86 13.93
C ALA A 107 -21.69 1.95 15.25
N PRO A 108 -21.90 3.00 16.07
CA PRO A 108 -21.07 3.26 17.26
C PRO A 108 -21.34 2.28 18.41
N SER A 109 -22.48 1.59 18.44
CA SER A 109 -22.79 0.57 19.46
C SER A 109 -22.55 -0.86 18.95
N LEU A 110 -22.44 -1.82 19.87
CA LEU A 110 -22.36 -3.25 19.55
C LEU A 110 -23.75 -3.91 19.40
N GLU A 111 -24.82 -3.11 19.26
CA GLU A 111 -26.17 -3.62 19.04
C GLU A 111 -26.47 -3.73 17.55
N GLU A 112 -27.48 -4.53 17.22
CA GLU A 112 -27.94 -4.62 15.83
C GLU A 112 -28.52 -3.28 15.38
N GLN A 113 -27.99 -2.75 14.28
CA GLN A 113 -28.32 -1.43 13.77
C GLN A 113 -28.54 -1.48 12.26
N ILE A 114 -29.50 -0.68 11.79
CA ILE A 114 -29.64 -0.36 10.37
C ILE A 114 -28.89 0.95 10.18
N VAL A 115 -27.88 0.94 9.31
CA VAL A 115 -27.07 2.11 9.00
C VAL A 115 -27.25 2.52 7.56
N ASP A 116 -27.42 3.82 7.35
CA ASP A 116 -27.45 4.45 6.04
C ASP A 116 -26.01 4.87 5.69
N LEU A 117 -25.34 4.06 4.87
CA LEU A 117 -23.93 4.26 4.48
C LEU A 117 -23.82 5.16 3.22
N ASP A 118 -24.67 6.18 3.12
CA ASP A 118 -24.76 7.21 2.07
C ASP A 118 -25.75 6.96 0.88
N ARG A 119 -26.87 6.24 1.11
CA ARG A 119 -28.03 6.09 0.20
C ARG A 119 -27.79 5.57 -1.23
N LEU A 120 -27.28 4.34 -1.34
CA LEU A 120 -27.75 3.41 -2.38
C LEU A 120 -28.13 2.02 -1.83
N PHE A 121 -27.70 1.67 -0.61
CA PHE A 121 -28.07 0.40 0.04
C PHE A 121 -28.21 0.59 1.56
N GLU A 122 -29.34 0.18 2.13
CA GLU A 122 -29.46 -0.01 3.58
C GLU A 122 -28.72 -1.29 3.97
N VAL A 123 -27.79 -1.19 4.91
CA VAL A 123 -27.06 -2.35 5.43
C VAL A 123 -27.51 -2.63 6.86
N ARG A 124 -27.98 -3.84 7.10
CA ARG A 124 -28.28 -4.34 8.45
C ARG A 124 -27.02 -4.98 9.02
N LEU A 125 -26.49 -4.41 10.09
CA LEU A 125 -25.29 -4.88 10.76
C LEU A 125 -25.65 -5.55 12.08
N SER A 126 -25.29 -6.82 12.22
CA SER A 126 -25.42 -7.53 13.49
C SER A 126 -24.32 -7.14 14.47
N ALA A 127 -24.58 -7.32 15.77
CA ALA A 127 -23.58 -7.19 16.82
C ALA A 127 -22.26 -7.94 16.51
N ARG A 128 -22.38 -9.16 15.95
CA ARG A 128 -21.23 -9.98 15.56
C ARG A 128 -20.42 -9.35 14.43
N SER A 129 -21.10 -8.81 13.41
CA SER A 129 -20.44 -8.17 12.26
C SER A 129 -19.69 -6.91 12.68
N ILE A 130 -20.30 -6.09 13.56
CA ILE A 130 -19.68 -4.88 14.10
C ILE A 130 -18.43 -5.22 14.90
N GLN A 131 -18.53 -6.21 15.81
CA GLN A 131 -17.37 -6.65 16.60
C GLN A 131 -16.25 -7.19 15.69
N HIS A 132 -16.58 -8.01 14.69
CA HIS A 132 -15.59 -8.56 13.76
C HIS A 132 -14.84 -7.45 13.01
N ILE A 133 -15.55 -6.44 12.50
CA ILE A 133 -14.91 -5.31 11.82
C ILE A 133 -13.99 -4.55 12.79
N ARG A 134 -14.45 -4.28 14.02
CA ARG A 134 -13.65 -3.61 15.06
C ARG A 134 -12.40 -4.38 15.45
N ASP A 135 -12.47 -5.70 15.49
CA ASP A 135 -11.32 -6.55 15.80
C ASP A 135 -10.32 -6.57 14.64
N LEU A 136 -10.79 -6.56 13.40
CA LEU A 136 -9.92 -6.55 12.21
C LEU A 136 -9.26 -5.20 11.96
N LEU A 137 -9.95 -4.09 12.21
CA LEU A 137 -9.46 -2.73 11.88
C LEU A 137 -8.04 -2.46 12.44
N PRO A 138 -7.73 -2.71 13.72
CA PRO A 138 -6.38 -2.51 14.27
C PRO A 138 -5.28 -3.32 13.57
N HIS A 139 -5.60 -4.49 13.02
CA HIS A 139 -4.65 -5.34 12.30
C HIS A 139 -4.39 -4.87 10.87
N LEU A 140 -5.32 -4.11 10.29
CA LEU A 140 -5.22 -3.54 8.94
C LEU A 140 -4.64 -2.12 8.93
N THR A 141 -4.57 -1.45 10.09
CA THR A 141 -4.04 -0.09 10.25
C THR A 141 -2.64 -0.01 10.84
N ALA A 142 -2.10 -1.12 11.35
CA ALA A 142 -0.72 -1.20 11.81
C ALA A 142 0.23 -1.19 10.60
N VAL A 143 0.65 0.01 10.22
CA VAL A 143 1.87 0.26 9.42
C VAL A 143 3.00 0.58 10.40
#